data_AF-A0A2V5PL12-F1
#
_entry.id   AF-A0A2V5PL12-F1
#
_cell.length_a   1.000
_cell.length_b   1.000
_cell.length_c   1.000
_cell.angle_alpha   90.00
_cell.angle_beta   90.00
_cell.angle_gamma   90.00
#
_symmetry.space_group_name_H-M   'P 1'
#
loop_
_entity.id
_entity.type
_entity.pdbx_description
1 polymer ?
#
loop_
_entity_poly.entity_id
_entity_poly.type
_entity_poly.pdbx_seq_one_letter_code
_entity_poly.pdbx_strand_id
1 'polypeptide(L)'
;MRDVQSLLPYAQNARTHSLAQIEQIAASIREFGWTNPVLIDGRGGIVAGHGRVRAAQLLGIVAVPCICLSHLNEAQRRAYILADNQLALRAGWDEELLRLELSELDAIGYELPVIGFSTDELEEFLRLAVPLDGMPILPSGDRGEFQQMTFTLHDSQAERVCAAMAIAAAMGSYGDSPNQNMNGNALARICEKFLAHYGNHR
;
A
#
# COMPACT_ATOMS: atom_id res chain seq x y z
N MET A 1 -12.54 -15.07 -26.50
CA MET A 1 -13.71 -15.14 -25.61
C MET A 1 -14.15 -16.60 -25.47
N ARG A 2 -14.66 -17.00 -24.31
CA ARG A 2 -15.36 -18.28 -24.08
C ARG A 2 -16.64 -18.03 -23.30
N ASP A 3 -17.67 -18.83 -23.58
CA ASP A 3 -18.91 -18.85 -22.80
C ASP A 3 -18.61 -19.30 -21.37
N VAL A 4 -19.08 -18.53 -20.40
CA VAL A 4 -18.92 -18.81 -18.96
C VAL A 4 -19.49 -20.18 -18.58
N GLN A 5 -20.61 -20.59 -19.19
CA GLN A 5 -21.23 -21.89 -18.94
C GLN A 5 -20.41 -23.07 -19.49
N SER A 6 -19.54 -22.80 -20.47
CA SER A 6 -18.66 -23.83 -21.06
C SER A 6 -17.38 -24.07 -20.26
N LEU A 7 -17.08 -23.22 -19.27
CA LEU A 7 -15.86 -23.32 -18.47
C LEU A 7 -16.01 -24.36 -17.37
N LEU A 8 -15.06 -25.28 -17.29
CA LEU A 8 -15.09 -26.38 -16.32
C LEU A 8 -14.30 -25.98 -15.06
N PRO A 9 -14.95 -25.90 -13.87
CA PRO A 9 -14.24 -25.64 -12.63
C PRO A 9 -13.22 -26.73 -12.34
N TYR A 10 -12.02 -26.33 -11.92
CA TYR A 10 -11.04 -27.31 -11.43
C TYR A 10 -11.49 -27.88 -10.08
N ALA A 11 -11.78 -29.18 -10.06
CA ALA A 11 -12.36 -29.88 -8.90
C ALA A 11 -11.45 -29.87 -7.65
N GLN A 12 -10.13 -29.73 -7.83
CA GLN A 12 -9.14 -29.70 -6.74
C GLN A 12 -8.58 -28.29 -6.51
N ASN A 13 -9.36 -27.24 -6.77
CA ASN A 13 -8.90 -25.89 -6.47
C ASN A 13 -8.79 -25.71 -4.95
N ALA A 14 -7.56 -25.58 -4.47
CA ALA A 14 -7.26 -25.39 -3.05
C ALA A 14 -7.66 -23.99 -2.54
N ARG A 15 -7.89 -23.02 -3.43
CA ARG A 15 -8.27 -21.66 -3.07
C ARG A 15 -9.79 -21.54 -2.98
N THR A 16 -10.28 -21.15 -1.82
CA THR A 16 -11.69 -20.85 -1.59
C THR A 16 -11.96 -19.36 -1.83
N HIS A 17 -13.20 -19.04 -2.19
CA HIS A 17 -13.65 -17.66 -2.36
C HIS A 17 -14.96 -17.52 -1.60
N SER A 18 -14.99 -16.61 -0.62
CA SER A 18 -16.21 -16.25 0.11
C SER A 18 -17.14 -15.46 -0.82
N LEU A 19 -18.44 -15.40 -0.49
CA LEU A 19 -19.40 -14.59 -1.25
C LEU A 19 -18.98 -13.11 -1.30
N ALA A 20 -18.57 -12.55 -0.15
CA ALA A 20 -18.06 -11.18 -0.07
C ALA A 20 -16.86 -10.94 -1.01
N GLN A 21 -15.94 -11.90 -1.11
CA GLN A 21 -14.82 -11.78 -2.05
C GLN A 21 -15.30 -11.83 -3.52
N ILE A 22 -16.29 -12.66 -3.84
CA ILE A 22 -16.86 -12.69 -5.20
C ILE A 22 -17.55 -11.37 -5.53
N GLU A 23 -18.24 -10.76 -4.58
CA GLU A 23 -18.88 -9.45 -4.73
C GLU A 23 -17.86 -8.34 -4.95
N GLN A 24 -16.74 -8.34 -4.23
CA GLN A 24 -15.63 -7.42 -4.46
C GLN A 24 -15.04 -7.58 -5.87
N ILE A 25 -14.82 -8.81 -6.33
CA ILE A 25 -14.34 -9.06 -7.71
C ILE A 25 -15.38 -8.57 -8.73
N ALA A 26 -16.68 -8.77 -8.46
CA ALA A 26 -17.74 -8.29 -9.34
C ALA A 26 -17.83 -6.76 -9.38
N ALA A 27 -17.63 -6.08 -8.24
CA ALA A 27 -17.55 -4.62 -8.17
C ALA A 27 -16.35 -4.11 -9.00
N SER A 28 -15.18 -4.72 -8.83
CA SER A 28 -13.98 -4.40 -9.60
C SER A 28 -14.19 -4.58 -11.11
N ILE A 29 -14.85 -5.66 -11.55
CA ILE A 29 -15.18 -5.88 -12.97
C ILE A 29 -16.17 -4.83 -13.49
N ARG A 30 -17.12 -4.37 -12.67
CA ARG A 30 -18.10 -3.34 -13.06
C ARG A 30 -17.42 -1.99 -13.30
N GLU A 31 -16.45 -1.64 -12.46
CA GLU A 31 -15.73 -0.36 -12.51
C GLU A 31 -14.66 -0.34 -13.60
N PHE A 32 -13.74 -1.32 -13.56
CA PHE A 32 -12.56 -1.33 -14.43
C PHE A 32 -12.77 -2.13 -15.73
N GLY A 33 -13.92 -2.78 -15.88
CA GLY A 33 -14.15 -3.75 -16.93
C GLY A 33 -13.31 -5.02 -16.76
N TRP A 34 -13.21 -5.81 -17.83
CA TRP A 34 -12.46 -7.07 -17.79
C TRP A 34 -10.99 -6.87 -18.16
N THR A 35 -10.12 -6.80 -17.15
CA THR A 35 -8.69 -6.51 -17.34
C THR A 35 -7.81 -7.77 -17.41
N ASN A 36 -8.16 -8.83 -16.67
CA ASN A 36 -7.33 -10.04 -16.57
C ASN A 36 -8.03 -11.30 -17.09
N PRO A 37 -7.54 -11.96 -18.16
CA PRO A 37 -8.20 -13.12 -18.76
C PRO A 37 -8.24 -14.33 -17.82
N VAL A 38 -9.18 -15.24 -18.09
CA VAL A 38 -9.23 -16.57 -17.45
C VAL A 38 -8.21 -17.47 -18.11
N LEU A 39 -7.37 -18.14 -17.33
CA LEU A 39 -6.44 -19.13 -17.86
C LEU A 39 -7.14 -20.48 -17.90
N ILE A 40 -7.15 -21.11 -19.07
CA ILE A 40 -7.85 -22.38 -19.30
C ILE A 40 -6.91 -23.41 -19.92
N ASP A 41 -7.21 -24.69 -19.75
CA ASP A 41 -6.57 -25.75 -20.52
C ASP A 41 -7.23 -25.98 -21.88
N GLY A 42 -6.66 -26.90 -22.67
CA GLY A 42 -7.17 -27.23 -24.01
C GLY A 42 -8.59 -27.81 -24.04
N ARG A 43 -9.16 -28.19 -22.89
CA ARG A 43 -10.52 -28.73 -22.74
C ARG A 43 -11.48 -27.72 -22.10
N GLY A 44 -11.03 -26.50 -21.81
CA GLY A 44 -11.85 -25.49 -21.13
C GLY A 44 -11.84 -25.60 -19.60
N GLY A 45 -10.96 -26.43 -19.03
CA GLY A 45 -10.74 -26.49 -17.59
C GLY A 45 -10.07 -25.21 -17.08
N ILE A 46 -10.66 -24.57 -16.07
CA ILE A 46 -10.11 -23.34 -15.49
C ILE A 46 -8.83 -23.67 -14.72
N VAL A 47 -7.72 -23.10 -15.17
CA VAL A 47 -6.42 -23.16 -14.51
C VAL A 47 -6.30 -22.03 -13.49
N ALA A 48 -6.65 -20.80 -13.88
CA ALA A 48 -6.66 -19.65 -12.97
C ALA A 48 -7.80 -18.67 -13.31
N GLY A 49 -8.36 -18.04 -12.28
CA GLY A 49 -9.45 -17.07 -12.41
C GLY A 49 -10.84 -17.59 -12.01
N HIS A 50 -10.94 -18.61 -11.16
CA HIS A 50 -12.23 -19.13 -10.66
C HIS A 50 -13.11 -18.06 -10.01
N GLY A 51 -12.52 -17.18 -9.20
CA GLY A 51 -13.24 -16.04 -8.61
C GLY A 51 -13.83 -15.09 -9.67
N ARG A 52 -13.07 -14.80 -10.74
CA ARG A 52 -13.53 -13.97 -11.86
C ARG A 52 -14.67 -14.64 -12.64
N VAL A 53 -14.62 -15.95 -12.84
CA VAL A 53 -15.71 -16.70 -13.49
C VAL A 53 -16.98 -16.67 -12.63
N ARG A 54 -16.87 -16.83 -11.31
CA ARG A 54 -18.02 -16.71 -10.39
C ARG A 54 -18.58 -15.29 -10.37
N ALA A 55 -17.72 -14.27 -10.37
CA ALA A 55 -18.14 -12.87 -10.48
C ALA A 55 -18.85 -12.60 -11.83
N ALA A 56 -18.35 -13.17 -12.94
CA ALA A 56 -18.99 -13.09 -14.25
C ALA A 56 -20.41 -13.67 -14.23
N GLN A 57 -20.60 -14.82 -13.55
CA GLN A 57 -21.91 -15.44 -13.35
C GLN A 57 -22.84 -14.52 -12.55
N LEU A 58 -22.35 -13.93 -11.46
CA LEU A 58 -23.11 -12.98 -10.63
C LEU A 58 -23.55 -11.74 -11.43
N LEU A 59 -22.69 -11.26 -12.34
CA LEU A 59 -22.95 -10.09 -13.19
C LEU A 59 -23.79 -10.41 -14.44
N GLY A 60 -24.13 -11.68 -14.70
CA GLY A 60 -24.83 -12.09 -15.92
C GLY A 60 -23.99 -11.96 -17.21
N ILE A 61 -22.66 -11.93 -17.08
CA ILE A 61 -21.74 -11.88 -18.22
C ILE A 61 -21.72 -13.25 -18.90
N VAL A 62 -22.06 -13.28 -20.19
CA VAL A 62 -22.17 -14.53 -20.96
C VAL A 62 -20.81 -15.05 -21.42
N ALA A 63 -19.89 -14.15 -21.79
CA ALA A 63 -18.59 -14.53 -22.34
C ALA A 63 -17.45 -13.73 -21.73
N VAL A 64 -16.32 -14.40 -21.49
CA VAL A 64 -15.14 -13.81 -20.85
C VAL A 64 -13.88 -14.05 -21.70
N PRO A 65 -12.88 -13.18 -21.67
CA PRO A 65 -11.63 -13.40 -22.38
C PRO A 65 -10.84 -14.51 -21.68
N CYS A 66 -10.25 -15.40 -22.49
CA CYS A 66 -9.49 -16.55 -22.00
C CYS A 66 -8.18 -16.71 -22.76
N ILE A 67 -7.16 -17.18 -22.05
CA ILE A 67 -5.89 -17.64 -22.63
C ILE A 67 -5.81 -19.16 -22.43
N CYS A 68 -5.55 -19.87 -23.52
CA CYS A 68 -5.43 -21.33 -23.51
C CYS A 68 -3.97 -21.76 -23.26
N LEU A 69 -3.74 -22.49 -22.18
CA LEU A 69 -2.44 -23.07 -21.80
C LEU A 69 -2.30 -24.51 -22.31
N SER A 70 -2.68 -24.77 -23.56
CA SER A 70 -2.63 -26.11 -24.17
C SER A 70 -1.20 -26.67 -24.31
N HIS A 71 -0.19 -25.82 -24.21
CA HIS A 71 1.22 -26.20 -24.23
C HIS A 71 1.70 -26.86 -22.92
N LEU A 72 0.94 -26.72 -21.82
CA LEU A 72 1.29 -27.32 -20.54
C LEU A 72 0.77 -28.76 -20.44
N ASN A 73 1.66 -29.68 -20.08
CA ASN A 73 1.27 -31.03 -19.68
C ASN A 73 0.50 -31.01 -18.34
N GLU A 74 -0.06 -32.15 -17.95
CA GLU A 74 -0.90 -32.24 -16.74
C GLU A 74 -0.13 -31.86 -15.46
N ALA A 75 1.11 -32.34 -15.30
CA ALA A 75 1.93 -32.04 -14.13
C ALA A 75 2.27 -30.55 -14.05
N GLN A 76 2.66 -29.94 -15.17
CA GLN A 76 2.94 -28.50 -15.27
C GLN A 76 1.70 -27.67 -14.95
N ARG A 77 0.52 -28.08 -15.43
CA ARG A 77 -0.74 -27.40 -15.13
C ARG A 77 -1.07 -27.43 -13.65
N ARG A 78 -0.97 -28.60 -13.01
CA ARG A 78 -1.18 -28.73 -11.56
C ARG A 78 -0.18 -27.90 -10.75
N ALA A 79 1.09 -27.91 -11.14
CA ALA A 79 2.12 -27.08 -10.52
C ALA A 79 1.82 -25.59 -10.69
N TYR A 80 1.39 -25.17 -11.88
CA TYR A 80 1.04 -23.78 -12.16
C TYR A 80 -0.14 -23.29 -11.30
N ILE A 81 -1.20 -24.10 -11.12
CA ILE A 81 -2.34 -23.77 -10.24
C ILE A 81 -1.86 -23.46 -8.82
N LEU A 82 -0.93 -24.26 -8.29
CA LEU A 82 -0.37 -24.04 -6.97
C LEU A 82 0.53 -22.80 -6.94
N ALA A 83 1.38 -22.62 -7.96
CA ALA A 83 2.29 -21.50 -8.05
C ALA A 83 1.54 -20.16 -8.15
N ASP A 84 0.53 -20.04 -9.02
CA ASP A 84 -0.30 -18.84 -9.20
C ASP A 84 -0.95 -18.41 -7.88
N ASN A 85 -1.51 -19.38 -7.14
CA ASN A 85 -2.09 -19.12 -5.83
C ASN A 85 -1.06 -18.72 -4.77
N GLN A 86 0.06 -19.43 -4.70
CA GLN A 86 1.08 -19.20 -3.68
C GLN A 86 1.83 -17.89 -3.90
N LEU A 87 2.12 -17.54 -5.16
CA LEU A 87 2.79 -16.29 -5.51
C LEU A 87 1.91 -15.09 -5.16
N ALA A 88 0.61 -15.17 -5.41
CA ALA A 88 -0.34 -14.13 -5.00
C ALA A 88 -0.42 -13.98 -3.47
N LEU A 89 -0.33 -15.07 -2.70
CA LEU A 89 -0.37 -15.03 -1.23
C LEU A 89 0.94 -14.56 -0.60
N ARG A 90 2.07 -14.66 -1.31
CA ARG A 90 3.38 -14.23 -0.83
C ARG A 90 3.69 -12.77 -1.13
N ALA A 91 2.90 -12.13 -2.00
CA ALA A 91 2.99 -10.70 -2.22
C ALA A 91 2.50 -9.97 -0.96
N GLY A 92 3.28 -8.98 -0.52
CA GLY A 92 2.88 -8.01 0.49
C GLY A 92 2.77 -6.63 -0.13
N TRP A 93 2.25 -5.68 0.64
CA TRP A 93 2.26 -4.28 0.30
C TRP A 93 3.48 -3.59 0.92
N ASP A 94 4.04 -2.63 0.19
CA ASP A 94 4.77 -1.55 0.84
C ASP A 94 3.72 -0.62 1.45
N GLU A 95 3.56 -0.67 2.77
CA GLU A 95 2.47 0.03 3.46
C GLU A 95 2.58 1.56 3.37
N GLU A 96 3.79 2.10 3.22
CA GLU A 96 3.98 3.55 3.07
C GLU A 96 3.51 4.00 1.68
N LEU A 97 3.96 3.31 0.63
CA LEU A 97 3.56 3.62 -0.74
C LEU A 97 2.08 3.35 -1.00
N LEU A 98 1.56 2.23 -0.48
CA LEU A 98 0.13 1.91 -0.58
C LEU A 98 -0.71 3.03 0.03
N ARG A 99 -0.32 3.51 1.20
CA ARG A 99 -1.05 4.55 1.91
C ARG A 99 -1.03 5.88 1.19
N LEU A 100 0.13 6.28 0.65
CA LEU A 100 0.25 7.48 -0.17
C LEU A 100 -0.72 7.42 -1.35
N GLU A 101 -0.71 6.32 -2.11
CA GLU A 101 -1.59 6.14 -3.27
C GLU A 101 -3.07 6.19 -2.87
N LEU A 102 -3.45 5.52 -1.77
CA LEU A 102 -4.83 5.54 -1.26
C LEU A 102 -5.28 6.96 -0.87
N SER A 103 -4.41 7.75 -0.25
CA SER A 103 -4.71 9.15 0.10
C SER A 103 -4.79 10.06 -1.12
N GLU A 104 -3.96 9.85 -2.13
CA GLU A 104 -4.04 10.62 -3.37
C GLU A 104 -5.34 10.32 -4.13
N LEU A 105 -5.76 9.05 -4.16
CA LEU A 105 -7.04 8.64 -4.73
C LEU A 105 -8.23 9.23 -3.96
N ASP A 106 -8.18 9.24 -2.63
CA ASP A 106 -9.21 9.88 -1.80
C ASP A 106 -9.29 11.39 -2.04
N ALA A 107 -8.13 12.06 -2.12
CA ALA A 107 -8.05 13.51 -2.34
C ALA A 107 -8.63 13.96 -3.69
N ILE A 108 -8.57 13.12 -4.73
CA ILE A 108 -9.22 13.38 -6.02
C ILE A 108 -10.70 12.92 -6.06
N GLY A 109 -11.23 12.41 -4.93
CA GLY A 109 -12.61 12.00 -4.78
C GLY A 109 -12.95 10.64 -5.42
N TYR A 110 -11.97 9.74 -5.53
CA TYR A 110 -12.20 8.40 -6.07
C TYR A 110 -12.88 7.47 -5.06
N GLU A 111 -13.84 6.65 -5.50
CA GLU A 111 -14.53 5.69 -4.64
C GLU A 111 -13.65 4.45 -4.35
N LEU A 112 -12.92 4.48 -3.23
CA LEU A 112 -12.02 3.41 -2.78
C LEU A 112 -12.66 2.04 -2.44
N PRO A 113 -13.96 1.87 -2.12
CA PRO A 113 -14.51 0.54 -1.81
C PRO A 113 -14.40 -0.48 -2.96
N VAL A 114 -14.09 -0.04 -4.19
CA VAL A 114 -14.06 -0.89 -5.39
C VAL A 114 -12.70 -1.56 -5.65
N ILE A 115 -11.64 -1.16 -4.93
CA ILE A 115 -10.27 -1.70 -5.13
C ILE A 115 -9.97 -2.95 -4.30
N GLY A 116 -10.95 -3.49 -3.57
CA GLY A 116 -10.86 -4.80 -2.91
C GLY A 116 -10.36 -4.78 -1.46
N PHE A 117 -10.20 -3.60 -0.86
CA PHE A 117 -10.04 -3.43 0.58
C PHE A 117 -11.41 -3.35 1.26
N SER A 118 -11.51 -3.83 2.49
CA SER A 118 -12.67 -3.58 3.35
C SER A 118 -12.68 -2.12 3.83
N THR A 119 -13.85 -1.64 4.25
CA THR A 119 -14.00 -0.28 4.80
C THR A 119 -13.06 -0.06 5.99
N ASP A 120 -12.97 -1.04 6.89
CA ASP A 120 -12.12 -0.95 8.08
C ASP A 120 -10.62 -0.85 7.70
N GLU A 121 -10.17 -1.63 6.71
CA GLU A 121 -8.79 -1.55 6.20
C GLU A 121 -8.50 -0.19 5.55
N LEU A 122 -9.43 0.33 4.74
CA LEU A 122 -9.30 1.64 4.11
C LEU A 122 -9.24 2.75 5.17
N GLU A 123 -10.12 2.71 6.17
CA GLU A 123 -10.10 3.67 7.28
C GLU A 123 -8.79 3.60 8.07
N GLU A 124 -8.24 2.41 8.31
CA GLU A 124 -6.95 2.25 8.98
C GLU A 124 -5.81 2.84 8.17
N PHE A 125 -5.72 2.53 6.87
CA PHE A 125 -4.72 3.10 5.99
C PHE A 125 -4.84 4.63 5.91
N LEU A 126 -6.05 5.16 5.71
CA LEU A 126 -6.28 6.61 5.61
C LEU A 126 -6.06 7.35 6.94
N ARG A 127 -6.36 6.73 8.08
CA ARG A 127 -6.11 7.33 9.41
C ARG A 127 -4.62 7.46 9.72
N LEU A 128 -3.83 6.48 9.29
CA LEU A 128 -2.37 6.49 9.42
C LEU A 128 -1.68 7.28 8.32
N ALA A 129 -2.44 7.75 7.33
CA ALA A 129 -1.93 8.59 6.27
C ALA A 129 -1.76 9.98 6.85
N VAL A 130 -0.52 10.43 6.94
CA VAL A 130 -0.28 11.84 7.23
C VAL A 130 -0.92 12.61 6.07
N PRO A 131 -1.90 13.48 6.31
CA PRO A 131 -2.52 14.24 5.24
C PRO A 131 -1.44 14.97 4.44
N LEU A 132 -1.57 15.02 3.11
CA LEU A 132 -0.71 15.86 2.26
C LEU A 132 -0.80 17.35 2.65
N ASP A 133 -1.81 17.74 3.43
CA ASP A 133 -1.91 19.03 4.14
C ASP A 133 -0.82 19.24 5.23
N GLY A 134 -0.01 18.23 5.53
CA GLY A 134 1.07 18.25 6.52
C GLY A 134 2.49 18.32 5.96
N MET A 135 2.67 18.33 4.63
CA MET A 135 3.96 18.67 4.02
C MET A 135 4.15 20.19 4.11
N PRO A 136 5.15 20.71 4.84
CA PRO A 136 5.33 22.16 4.93
C PRO A 136 5.75 22.69 3.55
N ILE A 137 4.85 23.46 2.91
CA ILE A 137 5.26 24.37 1.84
C ILE A 137 6.25 25.35 2.47
N LEU A 138 7.49 25.35 2.00
CA LEU A 138 8.50 26.30 2.46
C LEU A 138 7.98 27.72 2.18
N PRO A 139 7.76 28.56 3.22
CA PRO A 139 7.18 29.87 3.00
C PRO A 139 8.21 30.77 2.31
N SER A 140 7.86 31.25 1.12
CA SER A 140 8.49 32.42 0.50
C SER A 140 7.82 33.67 1.07
N GLY A 141 8.18 34.05 2.30
CA GLY A 141 7.65 35.22 3.02
C GLY A 141 8.17 35.30 4.45
N ASP A 142 8.14 36.50 5.04
CA ASP A 142 8.81 36.89 6.30
C ASP A 142 8.60 35.89 7.45
N ARG A 143 9.71 35.41 8.03
CA ARG A 143 9.71 34.29 8.99
C ARG A 143 9.29 34.77 10.38
N GLY A 144 8.27 34.13 10.97
CA GLY A 144 7.90 34.35 12.37
C GLY A 144 8.99 33.91 13.37
N GLU A 145 8.82 34.26 14.65
CA GLU A 145 9.80 33.99 15.73
C GLU A 145 10.08 32.50 15.98
N PHE A 146 9.15 31.62 15.58
CA PHE A 146 9.27 30.17 15.70
C PHE A 146 9.25 29.52 14.31
N GLN A 147 10.11 28.52 14.10
CA GLN A 147 10.21 27.78 12.84
C GLN A 147 9.99 26.29 13.09
N GLN A 148 9.06 25.69 12.35
CA GLN A 148 8.87 24.25 12.32
C GLN A 148 9.73 23.65 11.20
N MET A 149 10.49 22.60 11.51
CA MET A 149 11.35 21.89 10.56
C MET A 149 10.99 20.41 10.58
N THR A 150 10.84 19.81 9.39
CA THR A 150 10.52 18.39 9.20
C THR A 150 11.69 17.70 8.49
N PHE A 151 12.08 16.52 8.97
CA PHE A 151 13.18 15.73 8.39
C PHE A 151 12.74 14.29 8.15
N THR A 152 13.11 13.73 7.01
CA THR A 152 12.96 12.30 6.72
C THR A 152 14.26 11.59 7.08
N LEU A 153 14.17 10.56 7.92
CA LEU A 153 15.31 9.77 8.39
C LEU A 153 15.08 8.30 8.06
N HIS A 154 16.13 7.59 7.66
CA HIS A 154 16.11 6.14 7.63
C HIS A 154 16.03 5.60 9.07
N ASP A 155 15.46 4.41 9.28
CA ASP A 155 15.29 3.81 10.62
C ASP A 155 16.59 3.78 11.43
N SER A 156 17.70 3.41 10.77
CA SER A 156 19.04 3.38 11.38
C SER A 156 19.58 4.76 11.79
N GLN A 157 19.03 5.83 11.23
CA GLN A 157 19.34 7.22 11.59
C GLN A 157 18.39 7.72 12.68
N ALA A 158 17.11 7.33 12.62
CA ALA A 158 16.08 7.71 13.58
C ALA A 158 16.46 7.28 15.00
N GLU A 159 16.93 6.05 15.19
CA GLU A 159 17.40 5.58 16.50
C GLU A 159 18.52 6.45 17.08
N ARG A 160 19.50 6.82 16.25
CA ARG A 160 20.64 7.65 16.64
C ARG A 160 20.22 9.08 16.98
N VAL A 161 19.29 9.64 16.21
CA VAL A 161 18.74 10.98 16.45
C VAL A 161 17.92 10.98 17.74
N CYS A 162 17.02 10.02 17.94
CA CYS A 162 16.24 9.88 19.17
C CYS A 162 17.12 9.73 20.41
N ALA A 163 18.19 8.93 20.33
CA ALA A 163 19.14 8.76 21.43
C ALA A 163 19.87 10.07 21.78
N ALA A 164 20.36 10.80 20.77
CA ALA A 164 21.03 12.08 20.97
C ALA A 164 20.08 13.13 21.57
N MET A 165 18.83 13.18 21.07
CA MET A 165 17.76 14.04 21.57
C MET A 165 17.45 13.81 23.05
N ALA A 166 17.34 12.53 23.46
CA ALA A 166 17.07 12.17 24.85
C ALA A 166 18.21 12.59 25.79
N ILE A 167 19.46 12.37 25.38
CA ILE A 167 20.65 12.80 26.13
C ILE A 167 20.67 14.33 26.27
N ALA A 168 20.40 15.05 25.18
CA ALA A 168 20.39 16.50 25.19
C ALA A 168 19.26 17.08 26.05
N ALA A 169 18.08 16.46 26.08
CA ALA A 169 16.96 16.87 26.93
C ALA A 169 17.28 16.66 28.43
N ALA A 170 17.98 15.57 28.78
CA ALA A 170 18.35 15.26 30.15
C ALA A 170 19.41 16.23 30.75
N MET A 171 20.06 17.05 29.93
CA MET A 171 21.04 18.05 30.38
C MET A 171 20.40 19.33 30.96
N GLY A 172 19.08 19.36 31.16
CA GLY A 172 18.36 20.47 31.81
C GLY A 172 17.91 21.59 30.86
N SER A 173 17.40 22.70 31.37
CA SER A 173 16.84 23.80 30.57
C SER A 173 17.87 24.42 29.62
N TYR A 174 17.44 24.74 28.39
CA TYR A 174 18.31 25.30 27.35
C TYR A 174 18.24 26.83 27.34
N GLY A 175 19.11 27.48 28.13
CA GLY A 175 19.31 28.93 28.16
C GLY A 175 18.02 29.77 28.31
N ASP A 176 18.13 31.08 28.09
CA ASP A 176 16.98 31.99 27.98
C ASP A 176 16.28 31.81 26.61
N SER A 177 15.89 30.58 26.30
CA SER A 177 15.19 30.24 25.06
C SER A 177 13.72 30.66 25.16
N PRO A 178 13.17 31.42 24.19
CA PRO A 178 11.74 31.69 24.12
C PRO A 178 10.93 30.42 23.75
N ASN A 179 11.60 29.33 23.36
CA ASN A 179 10.98 28.09 22.96
C ASN A 179 10.70 27.20 24.19
N GLN A 180 9.42 26.97 24.48
CA GLN A 180 8.98 26.12 25.59
C GLN A 180 8.99 24.61 25.24
N ASN A 181 9.22 24.25 23.97
CA ASN A 181 9.29 22.86 23.54
C ASN A 181 10.65 22.23 23.88
N MET A 182 10.63 21.21 24.74
CA MET A 182 11.82 20.49 25.19
C MET A 182 12.61 19.83 24.04
N ASN A 183 11.94 19.34 23.00
CA ASN A 183 12.59 18.73 21.84
C ASN A 183 13.26 19.79 20.96
N GLY A 184 12.64 20.95 20.76
CA GLY A 184 13.27 22.05 20.02
C GLY A 184 14.56 22.53 20.70
N ASN A 185 14.51 22.67 22.02
CA ASN A 185 15.65 23.05 22.85
C ASN A 185 16.77 22.00 22.88
N ALA A 186 16.42 20.72 22.96
CA ALA A 186 17.39 19.63 22.92
C ALA A 186 18.11 19.55 21.55
N LEU A 187 17.39 19.77 20.44
CA LEU A 187 17.99 19.82 19.12
C LEU A 187 18.94 21.03 18.99
N ALA A 188 18.51 22.21 19.44
CA ALA A 188 19.34 23.42 19.43
C ALA A 188 20.65 23.21 20.20
N ARG A 189 20.61 22.55 21.36
CA ARG A 189 21.79 22.17 22.15
C ARG A 189 22.74 21.22 21.40
N ILE A 190 22.21 20.24 20.69
CA ILE A 190 23.02 19.31 19.90
C ILE A 190 23.76 20.07 18.79
N CYS A 191 23.04 20.92 18.06
CA CYS A 191 23.60 21.74 17.00
C CYS A 191 24.64 22.73 17.55
N GLU A 192 24.39 23.39 18.67
CA GLU A 192 25.34 24.28 19.33
C GLU A 192 26.64 23.55 19.69
N LYS A 193 26.55 22.37 20.31
CA LYS A 193 27.75 21.57 20.64
C LYS A 193 28.49 21.10 19.40
N PHE A 194 27.77 20.70 18.36
CA PHE A 194 28.36 20.30 17.09
C PHE A 194 29.08 21.47 16.41
N LEU A 195 28.46 22.65 16.35
CA LEU A 195 29.05 23.87 15.80
C LEU A 195 30.21 24.38 16.66
N ALA A 196 30.17 24.26 17.98
CA ALA A 196 31.31 24.60 18.84
C ALA A 196 32.51 23.69 18.58
N HIS A 197 32.27 22.42 18.24
CA HIS A 197 33.33 21.43 18.01
C HIS A 197 33.88 21.45 16.58
N TYR A 198 33.04 21.76 15.58
CA TYR A 198 33.37 21.65 14.15
C TYR A 198 33.18 22.94 13.34
N GLY A 199 32.59 23.99 13.92
CA GLY A 199 32.14 25.19 13.23
C GLY A 199 33.17 26.30 13.02
N ASN A 200 34.41 26.15 13.53
CA ASN A 200 35.51 27.12 13.31
C ASN A 200 36.22 27.00 11.96
N HIS A 201 35.55 26.46 10.94
CA HIS A 201 36.05 26.46 9.56
C HIS A 201 35.21 27.39 8.67
N ARG A 202 35.36 28.69 8.90
CA ARG A 202 35.25 29.74 7.88
C ARG A 202 36.31 30.79 8.11
#